data_AF-A0A7C2QKH7-F1
#
_entry.id   AF-A0A7C2QKH7-F1
#
_cell.length_a   1.000
_cell.length_b   1.000
_cell.length_c   1.000
_cell.angle_alpha   90.00
_cell.angle_beta   90.00
_cell.angle_gamma   90.00
#
_symmetry.space_group_name_H-M   'P 1'
#
loop_
_entity.id
_entity.type
_entity.pdbx_description
1 polymer ?
#
loop_
_entity_poly.entity_id
_entity_poly.type
_entity_poly.pdbx_seq_one_letter_code
_entity_poly.pdbx_strand_id
1 'polypeptide(L)'
;MSKLPKIRIKLVSWDHKLLDKSVNRIIDMALGTGAKVIGPVYLPIKRRVFCITRSPHVDKRSGEHFEIKIHKRLLEIADYTPKTIEEIKKIDLPEGVEVIIKTI
;
A
#
# COMPACT_ATOMS: atom_id res chain seq x y z
N MET A 1 -11.69 -26.95 -11.84
CA MET A 1 -10.31 -26.44 -11.97
C MET A 1 -9.87 -25.98 -10.59
N SER A 2 -8.92 -26.68 -9.96
CA SER A 2 -8.47 -26.39 -8.59
C SER A 2 -7.93 -24.96 -8.51
N LYS A 3 -8.44 -24.16 -7.57
CA LYS A 3 -7.86 -22.84 -7.29
C LYS A 3 -6.49 -23.06 -6.67
N LEU A 4 -5.44 -22.70 -7.40
CA LEU A 4 -4.11 -22.54 -6.83
C LEU A 4 -4.20 -21.52 -5.68
N PRO A 5 -3.56 -21.79 -4.53
CA PRO A 5 -3.72 -20.95 -3.34
C PRO A 5 -3.03 -19.60 -3.60
N LYS A 6 -3.73 -18.50 -3.32
CA LYS A 6 -3.32 -17.14 -3.71
C LYS A 6 -3.14 -16.25 -2.50
N ILE A 7 -2.15 -15.38 -2.56
CA ILE A 7 -1.91 -14.36 -1.53
C ILE A 7 -2.16 -12.99 -2.15
N ARG A 8 -2.97 -12.18 -1.47
CA ARG A 8 -3.13 -10.75 -1.78
C ARG A 8 -2.53 -9.91 -0.68
N ILE A 9 -1.65 -9.01 -1.09
CA ILE A 9 -0.97 -8.06 -0.23
C ILE A 9 -1.48 -6.69 -0.60
N LYS A 10 -2.16 -6.03 0.34
CA LYS A 10 -2.61 -4.65 0.18
C LYS A 10 -1.69 -3.76 0.99
N LEU A 11 -1.05 -2.81 0.32
CA LEU A 11 -0.23 -1.79 0.95
C LEU A 11 -0.97 -0.46 0.98
N VAL A 12 -0.92 0.23 2.12
CA VAL A 12 -1.57 1.52 2.35
C VAL A 12 -0.57 2.48 2.97
N SER A 13 -0.48 3.70 2.45
CA SER A 13 0.37 4.75 3.03
C SER A 13 -0.14 6.14 2.67
N TRP A 14 0.32 7.15 3.41
CA TRP A 14 0.11 8.56 3.10
C TRP A 14 1.15 9.11 2.13
N ASP A 15 2.37 8.56 2.13
CA ASP A 15 3.43 8.90 1.17
C ASP A 15 3.52 7.85 0.05
N HIS A 16 3.31 8.30 -1.18
CA HIS A 16 3.43 7.45 -2.36
C HIS A 16 4.87 7.02 -2.66
N LYS A 17 5.88 7.84 -2.34
CA LYS A 17 7.28 7.53 -2.66
C LYS A 17 7.79 6.35 -1.84
N LEU A 18 7.48 6.35 -0.53
CA LEU A 18 7.78 5.23 0.35
C LEU A 18 7.01 3.98 -0.04
N LEU A 19 5.73 4.14 -0.39
CA LEU A 19 4.87 3.04 -0.83
C LEU A 19 5.42 2.34 -2.08
N ASP A 20 5.78 3.11 -3.11
CA ASP A 20 6.28 2.56 -4.37
C ASP A 20 7.68 1.90 -4.19
N LYS A 21 8.54 2.46 -3.32
CA LYS A 21 9.80 1.80 -2.92
C LYS A 21 9.57 0.46 -2.22
N SER A 22 8.63 0.41 -1.28
CA SER A 22 8.27 -0.82 -0.56
C SER A 22 7.69 -1.88 -1.48
N VAL A 23 6.82 -1.46 -2.42
CA VAL A 23 6.25 -2.35 -3.44
C VAL A 23 7.35 -2.98 -4.28
N ASN A 24 8.27 -2.18 -4.81
CA ASN A 24 9.37 -2.69 -5.63
C ASN A 24 10.24 -3.68 -4.85
N ARG A 25 10.56 -3.37 -3.59
CA ARG A 25 11.33 -4.29 -2.72
C ARG A 25 10.64 -5.64 -2.51
N ILE A 26 9.31 -5.64 -2.35
CA ILE A 26 8.52 -6.88 -2.22
C ILE A 26 8.52 -7.66 -3.55
N ILE A 27 8.44 -6.98 -4.69
CA ILE A 27 8.49 -7.60 -6.01
C ILE A 27 9.85 -8.27 -6.23
N ASP A 28 10.94 -7.56 -5.99
CA ASP A 28 12.31 -8.06 -6.20
C ASP A 28 12.59 -9.32 -5.37
N MET A 29 12.13 -9.33 -4.11
CA MET A 29 12.23 -10.50 -3.23
C MET A 29 11.36 -11.66 -3.73
N ALA A 30 10.11 -11.39 -4.09
CA ALA A 30 9.20 -12.44 -4.56
C ALA A 30 9.73 -13.08 -5.85
N LEU A 31 10.33 -12.29 -6.76
CA LEU A 31 11.04 -12.78 -7.93
C LEU A 31 12.28 -13.61 -7.56
N GLY A 32 13.07 -13.18 -6.57
CA GLY A 32 14.22 -13.93 -6.06
C GLY A 32 13.86 -15.33 -5.54
N THR A 33 12.68 -15.50 -4.95
CA THR A 33 12.17 -16.81 -4.51
C THR A 33 11.53 -17.66 -5.61
N GLY A 34 11.41 -17.12 -6.82
CA GLY A 34 10.76 -17.79 -7.96
C GLY A 34 9.23 -17.79 -7.90
N ALA A 35 8.62 -16.99 -7.03
CA ALA A 35 7.16 -16.86 -6.96
C ALA A 35 6.63 -16.01 -8.13
N LYS A 36 5.44 -16.35 -8.64
CA LYS A 36 4.86 -15.62 -9.76
C LYS A 36 4.09 -14.40 -9.26
N VAL A 37 4.64 -13.21 -9.47
CA VAL A 37 4.01 -11.96 -9.05
C VAL A 37 3.08 -11.45 -10.15
N ILE A 38 1.84 -11.15 -9.78
CA ILE A 38 0.94 -10.30 -10.54
C ILE A 38 1.22 -8.88 -10.05
N GLY A 39 1.69 -8.05 -10.99
CA GLY A 39 2.30 -6.75 -10.74
C GLY A 39 1.46 -5.79 -9.89
N PRO A 40 2.06 -4.68 -9.45
CA PRO A 40 1.42 -3.77 -8.51
C PRO A 40 0.23 -3.07 -9.17
N VAL A 41 -0.96 -3.40 -8.68
CA VAL A 41 -2.21 -2.78 -9.11
C VAL A 41 -2.42 -1.51 -8.30
N TYR A 42 -2.47 -0.39 -9.01
CA TYR A 42 -2.73 0.92 -8.44
C TYR A 42 -4.22 1.04 -8.11
N LEU A 43 -4.56 0.99 -6.83
CA LEU A 43 -5.94 1.23 -6.41
C LEU A 43 -6.21 2.74 -6.35
N PRO A 44 -7.44 3.19 -6.67
CA PRO A 44 -7.81 4.60 -6.60
C PRO A 44 -7.51 5.20 -5.22
N ILE A 45 -6.88 6.39 -5.22
CA ILE A 45 -6.51 7.11 -4.00
C ILE A 45 -7.78 7.59 -3.30
N LYS A 46 -7.86 7.37 -1.99
CA LYS A 46 -8.93 8.00 -1.19
C LYS A 46 -8.46 9.39 -0.78
N ARG A 47 -9.19 10.42 -1.20
CA ARG A 47 -8.90 11.82 -0.89
C ARG A 47 -9.98 12.38 0.03
N ARG A 48 -9.59 12.95 1.16
CA ARG A 48 -10.47 13.70 2.06
C ARG A 48 -10.00 15.15 2.09
N VAL A 49 -10.87 16.06 1.67
CA VAL A 49 -10.59 17.51 1.68
C VAL A 49 -11.38 18.13 2.82
N PHE A 50 -10.74 19.00 3.59
CA PHE A 50 -11.38 19.77 4.64
C PHE A 50 -10.89 21.21 4.61
N CYS A 51 -11.76 22.12 5.04
CA CYS A 51 -11.49 23.54 5.09
C CYS A 51 -11.53 24.01 6.54
N ILE A 52 -10.51 24.72 6.98
CA ILE A 52 -10.41 25.30 8.33
C ILE A 52 -10.31 26.81 8.18
N THR A 53 -10.98 27.56 9.06
CA THR A 53 -10.84 29.02 9.09
C THR A 53 -9.47 29.37 9.68
N ARG A 54 -8.70 30.24 9.02
CA ARG A 54 -7.38 30.69 9.52
C ARG A 54 -7.49 31.50 10.80
N SER A 55 -8.42 32.46 10.79
CA SER A 55 -8.59 33.38 11.91
C SER A 55 -9.43 32.73 13.01
N PRO A 56 -9.05 32.93 14.29
CA PRO A 56 -9.90 32.53 15.41
C PRO A 56 -11.18 33.38 15.53
N HIS A 57 -11.22 34.59 14.93
CA HIS A 57 -12.38 35.49 15.02
C HIS A 57 -12.68 36.26 13.72
N VAL A 58 -13.97 36.41 13.42
CA VAL A 58 -14.61 37.27 12.39
C VAL A 58 -14.27 36.99 10.92
N ASP A 59 -13.05 36.60 10.57
CA ASP A 59 -12.66 36.44 9.16
C ASP A 59 -13.09 35.08 8.58
N LYS A 60 -14.30 35.05 8.00
CA LYS A 60 -14.87 33.85 7.35
C LYS A 60 -14.34 33.61 5.93
N ARG A 61 -13.76 34.61 5.26
CA ARG A 61 -13.29 34.49 3.87
C ARG A 61 -11.90 33.85 3.79
N SER A 62 -11.12 33.93 4.85
CA SER A 62 -9.81 33.29 4.98
C SER A 62 -9.91 31.82 5.37
N GLY A 63 -10.28 30.95 4.42
CA GLY A 63 -10.28 29.49 4.58
C GLY A 63 -8.98 28.84 4.08
N GLU A 64 -8.41 27.91 4.85
CA GLU A 64 -7.35 27.00 4.40
C GLU A 64 -7.91 25.66 3.98
N HIS A 65 -7.52 25.25 2.77
CA HIS A 65 -7.86 23.95 2.24
C HIS A 65 -6.73 22.97 2.52
N PHE A 66 -7.05 21.92 3.25
CA PHE A 66 -6.15 20.80 3.50
C PHE A 66 -6.73 19.54 2.88
N GLU A 67 -5.83 18.60 2.56
CA GLU A 67 -6.22 17.29 2.09
C GLU A 67 -5.40 16.18 2.74
N ILE A 68 -6.06 15.05 2.99
CA ILE A 68 -5.42 13.79 3.32
C ILE A 68 -5.59 12.87 2.10
N LYS A 69 -4.47 12.40 1.56
CA LYS A 69 -4.42 11.42 0.48
C LYS A 69 -3.97 10.08 1.06
N ILE A 70 -4.74 9.03 0.78
CA ILE A 70 -4.40 7.66 1.15
C ILE A 70 -4.13 6.88 -0.13
N HIS A 71 -2.86 6.58 -0.35
CA HIS A 71 -2.37 5.79 -1.47
C HIS A 71 -2.51 4.31 -1.16
N LYS A 72 -3.01 3.54 -2.13
CA LYS A 72 -3.26 2.11 -1.99
C LYS A 72 -2.64 1.36 -3.17
N ARG A 73 -1.97 0.26 -2.88
CA ARG A 73 -1.44 -0.68 -3.87
C ARG A 73 -1.90 -2.08 -3.51
N LEU A 74 -2.16 -2.89 -4.53
CA LEU A 74 -2.51 -4.29 -4.37
C LEU A 74 -1.51 -5.11 -5.17
N LEU A 75 -0.96 -6.14 -4.55
CA LEU A 75 -0.06 -7.09 -5.16
C LEU A 75 -0.65 -8.49 -4.94
N GLU A 76 -0.67 -9.30 -5.99
CA GLU A 76 -1.15 -10.69 -5.91
C GLU A 76 0.01 -11.62 -6.26
N ILE A 77 0.28 -12.61 -5.40
CA ILE A 77 1.29 -13.64 -5.66
C ILE A 77 0.54 -14.92 -6.01
N ALA A 78 0.77 -15.41 -7.23
CA ALA A 78 0.35 -16.72 -7.69
C ALA A 78 1.46 -17.73 -7.36
N ASP A 79 1.06 -18.92 -6.92
CA ASP A 79 1.96 -20.03 -6.59
C ASP A 79 3.00 -19.65 -5.52
N TYR A 80 2.55 -19.54 -4.27
CA TYR A 80 3.46 -19.21 -3.16
C TYR A 80 4.21 -20.45 -2.66
N THR A 81 5.50 -20.28 -2.38
CA THR A 81 6.26 -21.24 -1.58
C THR A 81 6.20 -20.83 -0.10
N PRO A 82 6.28 -21.76 0.86
CA PRO A 82 6.37 -21.41 2.28
C PRO A 82 7.57 -20.50 2.59
N LYS A 83 8.67 -20.66 1.84
CA LYS A 83 9.84 -19.77 1.93
C LYS A 83 9.49 -18.32 1.58
N THR A 84 8.70 -18.10 0.53
CA THR A 84 8.24 -16.76 0.13
C THR A 84 7.42 -16.07 1.23
N ILE A 85 6.58 -16.80 1.98
CA ILE A 85 5.80 -16.23 3.08
C ILE A 85 6.71 -15.75 4.21
N GLU A 86 7.71 -16.56 4.57
CA GLU A 86 8.66 -16.22 5.63
C GLU A 86 9.51 -15.01 5.26
N GLU A 87 9.98 -14.93 4.01
CA GLU A 87 10.77 -13.80 3.55
C GLU A 87 9.96 -12.50 3.53
N ILE A 88 8.71 -12.55 3.07
CA ILE A 88 7.82 -11.37 3.08
C ILE A 88 7.52 -10.91 4.51
N LYS A 89 7.41 -11.83 5.49
CA LYS A 89 7.23 -11.45 6.91
C LYS A 89 8.49 -10.89 7.55
N LYS A 90 9.66 -11.34 7.12
CA LYS A 90 10.96 -10.88 7.63
C LYS A 90 11.36 -9.50 7.11
N ILE A 91 10.61 -8.94 6.17
CA ILE A 91 10.98 -7.67 5.55
C ILE A 91 10.77 -6.51 6.52
N ASP A 92 11.83 -5.73 6.74
CA ASP A 92 11.74 -4.43 7.41
C ASP A 92 11.13 -3.41 6.44
N LEU A 93 9.82 -3.24 6.55
CA LEU A 93 9.10 -2.18 5.84
C LEU A 93 9.39 -0.83 6.51
N PRO A 94 9.52 0.25 5.72
CA PRO A 94 9.67 1.59 6.26
C PRO A 94 8.44 1.96 7.09
N GLU A 95 8.68 2.68 8.18
CA GLU A 95 7.64 3.22 9.06
C GLU A 95 6.67 4.08 8.24
N GLY A 96 5.36 3.89 8.44
CA GLY A 96 4.31 4.59 7.70
C GLY A 96 3.74 3.86 6.49
N VAL A 97 4.15 2.62 6.22
CA VAL A 97 3.46 1.72 5.28
C VAL A 97 2.73 0.62 6.05
N GLU A 98 1.41 0.59 5.91
CA GLU A 98 0.56 -0.46 6.47
C GLU A 98 0.41 -1.61 5.46
N VAL A 99 0.62 -2.85 5.91
CA VAL A 99 0.52 -4.06 5.08
C VAL A 99 -0.59 -4.96 5.59
N ILE A 100 -1.52 -5.31 4.71
CA ILE A 100 -2.63 -6.22 4.98
C ILE A 100 -2.46 -7.44 4.08
N ILE A 101 -2.21 -8.60 4.69
CA ILE A 101 -2.06 -9.87 3.99
C ILE A 101 -3.39 -10.64 4.08
N LYS A 102 -3.90 -11.11 2.93
CA LYS A 102 -5.09 -11.95 2.86
C LYS A 102 -4.83 -13.17 1.98
N THR A 103 -5.05 -14.35 2.54
CA THR A 103 -5.02 -15.64 1.82
C THR A 103 -6.39 -15.94 1.21
N ILE A 104 -6.42 -16.45 -0.02
CA ILE A 104 -7.62 -16.85 -0.78
C ILE A 104 -7.46 -18.28 -1.30
#